data_AF-A0A2G8L944-F1
#
_entry.id   AF-A0A2G8L944-F1
#
_cell.length_a   1.000
_cell.length_b   1.000
_cell.length_c   1.000
_cell.angle_alpha   90.00
_cell.angle_beta   90.00
_cell.angle_gamma   90.00
#
_symmetry.space_group_name_H-M   'P 1'
#
loop_
_entity.id
_entity.type
_entity.pdbx_description
1 polymer ?
#
loop_
_entity_poly.entity_id
_entity_poly.type
_entity_poly.pdbx_seq_one_letter_code
_entity_poly.pdbx_strand_id
1 'polypeptide(L)'
;MHAVGFQHEQTRTDRDQFVTVYYQNIQSGLEYNFVRYNQDTIDHLQTRYDYYSIMHYPMNAFSRNGRPTIVPRQAGVSIGNRNDFSATDILKINRYYECEDTTETEGDETNPDCEETHPNCSAWAARGECSRNPAWMLPNCPVSCQQCRPSSSNCADDNVNCARWASNGECTRNPLYMRTSCRQSCNVC
;
A
#
# COMPACT_ATOMS: atom_id res chain seq x y z
N MET A 1 6.28 17.50 -6.77
CA MET A 1 7.47 16.61 -6.71
C MET A 1 8.64 17.06 -7.59
N HIS A 2 8.43 17.82 -8.68
CA HIS A 2 9.56 18.31 -9.50
C HIS A 2 10.62 19.10 -8.74
N ALA A 3 10.21 20.02 -7.85
CA ALA A 3 11.13 20.82 -7.06
C ALA A 3 12.02 19.97 -6.12
N VAL A 4 11.53 18.79 -5.71
CA VAL A 4 12.26 17.85 -4.86
C VAL A 4 13.01 16.77 -5.67
N GLY A 5 13.25 17.02 -6.97
CA GLY A 5 14.17 16.22 -7.79
C GLY A 5 13.53 15.13 -8.65
N PHE A 6 12.20 14.96 -8.63
CA PHE A 6 11.55 13.86 -9.37
C PHE A 6 11.00 14.28 -10.73
N GLN A 7 11.21 13.43 -11.73
CA GLN A 7 10.64 13.57 -13.07
C GLN A 7 9.32 12.81 -13.19
N HIS A 8 8.66 12.95 -14.33
CA HIS A 8 7.39 12.27 -14.56
C HIS A 8 7.56 10.75 -14.64
N GLU A 9 6.59 10.00 -14.12
CA GLU A 9 6.70 8.53 -14.08
C GLU A 9 6.76 7.92 -15.49
N GLN A 10 6.01 8.50 -16.45
CA GLN A 10 6.00 7.99 -17.84
C GLN A 10 7.28 8.27 -18.64
N THR A 11 8.25 8.98 -18.06
CA THR A 11 9.56 9.22 -18.67
C THR A 11 10.65 8.30 -18.12
N ARG A 12 10.29 7.32 -17.26
CA ARG A 12 11.22 6.28 -16.81
C ARG A 12 11.80 5.47 -17.96
N THR A 13 13.00 4.95 -17.76
CA THR A 13 13.73 4.15 -18.75
C THR A 13 12.97 2.86 -19.12
N ASP A 14 12.30 2.24 -18.14
CA ASP A 14 11.55 0.99 -18.22
C ASP A 14 10.07 1.15 -18.63
N ARG A 15 9.59 2.38 -18.84
CA ARG A 15 8.15 2.68 -18.99
C ARG A 15 7.45 1.88 -20.11
N ASP A 16 8.16 1.51 -21.19
CA ASP A 16 7.56 0.80 -22.32
C ASP A 16 7.09 -0.63 -21.96
N GLN A 17 7.54 -1.17 -20.82
CA GLN A 17 7.02 -2.43 -20.24
C GLN A 17 5.64 -2.26 -19.60
N PHE A 18 5.26 -1.03 -19.25
CA PHE A 18 4.08 -0.73 -18.44
C PHE A 18 3.03 0.08 -19.20
N VAL A 19 3.45 1.00 -20.07
CA VAL A 19 2.56 1.87 -20.85
C VAL A 19 2.92 1.87 -22.33
N THR A 20 1.93 2.18 -23.16
CA THR A 20 2.11 2.43 -24.59
C THR A 20 1.84 3.91 -24.87
N VAL A 21 2.76 4.58 -25.57
CA VAL A 21 2.60 5.97 -26.00
C VAL A 21 2.21 6.01 -27.48
N TYR A 22 1.08 6.67 -27.76
CA TYR A 22 0.54 6.87 -29.10
C TYR A 22 0.97 8.23 -29.65
N TYR A 23 2.17 8.31 -30.21
CA TYR A 23 2.74 9.55 -30.75
C TYR A 23 1.85 10.22 -31.80
N GLN A 24 1.08 9.45 -32.59
CA GLN A 24 0.12 9.98 -33.56
C GLN A 24 -1.06 10.76 -32.95
N ASN A 25 -1.29 10.64 -31.64
CA ASN A 25 -2.33 11.36 -30.91
C ASN A 25 -1.77 12.59 -30.16
N ILE A 26 -0.45 12.79 -30.13
CA ILE A 26 0.19 13.91 -29.42
C ILE A 26 0.14 15.18 -30.29
N GLN A 27 -0.06 16.34 -29.67
CA GLN A 27 0.06 17.64 -30.32
C GLN A 27 1.47 17.84 -30.91
N SER A 28 1.52 18.34 -32.15
CA SER A 28 2.77 18.54 -32.88
C SER A 28 3.71 19.46 -32.10
N GLY A 29 4.95 19.03 -31.90
CA GLY A 29 5.97 19.78 -31.16
C GLY A 29 5.98 19.52 -29.65
N LEU A 30 5.05 18.72 -29.12
CA LEU A 30 4.99 18.35 -27.69
C LEU A 30 5.42 16.90 -27.41
N GLU A 31 5.92 16.18 -28.41
CA GLU A 31 6.36 14.79 -28.30
C GLU A 31 7.52 14.62 -27.31
N TYR A 32 8.32 15.68 -27.12
CA TYR A 32 9.44 15.70 -26.18
C TYR A 32 9.01 15.42 -24.73
N ASN A 33 7.76 15.74 -24.35
CA ASN A 33 7.22 15.47 -23.01
C ASN A 33 7.04 13.97 -22.70
N PHE A 34 7.15 13.11 -23.72
CA PHE A 34 7.03 11.65 -23.62
C PHE A 34 8.34 10.92 -23.89
N VAL A 35 9.44 11.68 -24.11
CA VAL A 35 10.77 11.11 -24.27
C VAL A 35 11.22 10.56 -22.92
N ARG A 36 11.78 9.34 -22.95
CA ARG A 36 12.35 8.70 -21.77
C ARG A 36 13.70 9.30 -21.47
N TYR A 37 14.04 9.38 -20.19
CA TYR A 37 15.40 9.65 -19.77
C TYR A 37 16.28 8.41 -19.97
N ASN A 38 17.58 8.62 -20.02
CA ASN A 38 18.58 7.56 -20.03
C ASN A 38 18.85 7.07 -18.59
N GLN A 39 19.42 5.88 -18.46
CA GLN A 39 19.76 5.29 -17.16
C GLN A 39 20.77 6.13 -16.37
N ASP A 40 21.61 6.90 -17.05
CA ASP A 40 22.58 7.81 -16.40
C ASP A 40 21.93 9.05 -15.77
N THR A 41 20.65 9.31 -16.09
CA THR A 41 19.94 10.53 -15.67
C THR A 41 18.84 10.25 -14.64
N ILE A 42 18.32 9.01 -14.59
CA ILE A 42 17.25 8.64 -13.67
C ILE A 42 17.63 7.35 -12.93
N ASP A 43 17.56 7.41 -11.60
CA ASP A 43 17.53 6.24 -10.72
C ASP A 43 16.07 5.90 -10.36
N HIS A 44 15.71 4.62 -10.43
CA HIS A 44 14.39 4.13 -10.03
C HIS A 44 14.26 3.97 -8.51
N LEU A 45 15.34 4.16 -7.74
CA LEU A 45 15.42 4.03 -6.29
C LEU A 45 14.85 2.69 -5.80
N GLN A 46 15.11 1.62 -6.57
CA GLN A 46 14.61 0.27 -6.31
C GLN A 46 13.08 0.20 -6.14
N THR A 47 12.34 0.98 -6.92
CA THR A 47 10.88 0.97 -6.93
C THR A 47 10.32 0.44 -8.25
N ARG A 48 9.14 -0.21 -8.15
CA ARG A 48 8.36 -0.62 -9.32
C ARG A 48 7.78 0.62 -10.03
N TYR A 49 7.34 0.43 -11.27
CA TYR A 49 6.61 1.46 -12.00
C TYR A 49 5.27 1.75 -11.32
N ASP A 50 4.98 3.01 -11.08
CA ASP A 50 3.80 3.42 -10.33
C ASP A 50 2.76 4.17 -11.19
N TYR A 51 1.73 3.45 -11.62
CA TYR A 51 0.60 4.03 -12.38
C TYR A 51 -0.16 5.12 -11.61
N TYR A 52 -0.17 5.06 -10.29
CA TYR A 52 -0.91 5.98 -9.41
C TYR A 52 -0.05 7.13 -8.89
N SER A 53 1.22 7.21 -9.31
CA SER A 53 2.10 8.31 -8.95
C SER A 53 1.46 9.65 -9.30
N ILE A 54 1.59 10.63 -8.41
CA ILE A 54 1.18 12.02 -8.68
C ILE A 54 1.94 12.61 -9.88
N MET A 55 3.10 12.02 -10.19
CA MET A 55 3.97 12.39 -11.30
C MET A 55 3.64 11.65 -12.60
N HIS A 56 2.64 10.77 -12.61
CA HIS A 56 2.19 10.11 -13.83
C HIS A 56 1.20 11.01 -14.61
N TYR A 57 1.36 11.10 -15.93
CA TYR A 57 0.39 11.78 -16.79
C TYR A 57 -0.95 11.05 -16.90
N PRO A 58 -2.07 11.80 -17.07
CA PRO A 58 -3.34 11.21 -17.42
C PRO A 58 -3.31 10.68 -18.85
N MET A 59 -4.26 9.80 -19.16
CA MET A 59 -4.36 9.10 -20.43
C MET A 59 -4.44 10.01 -21.66
N ASN A 60 -4.98 11.22 -21.53
CA ASN A 60 -5.20 12.18 -22.61
C ASN A 60 -4.23 13.38 -22.60
N ALA A 61 -3.14 13.31 -21.82
CA ALA A 61 -2.16 14.41 -21.74
C ALA A 61 -1.66 14.80 -23.13
N PHE A 62 -1.67 16.10 -23.45
CA PHE A 62 -1.22 16.64 -24.75
C PHE A 62 -1.90 16.01 -25.98
N SER A 63 -3.12 15.49 -25.83
CA SER A 63 -3.87 14.93 -26.96
C SER A 63 -4.24 16.03 -27.96
N ARG A 64 -4.12 15.73 -29.26
CA ARG A 64 -4.54 16.62 -30.37
C ARG A 64 -5.94 16.33 -30.90
N ASN A 65 -6.50 15.16 -30.56
CA ASN A 65 -7.70 14.61 -31.19
C ASN A 65 -8.67 13.98 -30.18
N GLY A 66 -8.48 14.25 -28.88
CA GLY A 66 -9.28 13.67 -27.79
C GLY A 66 -9.03 12.19 -27.53
N ARG A 67 -8.19 11.53 -28.33
CA ARG A 67 -7.80 10.12 -28.12
C ARG A 67 -6.66 10.02 -27.11
N PRO A 68 -6.53 8.87 -26.43
CA PRO A 68 -5.46 8.66 -25.46
C PRO A 68 -4.07 8.78 -26.11
N THR A 69 -3.16 9.47 -25.42
CA THR A 69 -1.74 9.58 -25.79
C THR A 69 -0.88 8.56 -25.05
N ILE A 70 -1.34 8.11 -23.88
CA ILE A 70 -0.65 7.10 -23.06
C ILE A 70 -1.67 6.14 -22.45
N VAL A 71 -1.45 4.82 -22.61
CA VAL A 71 -2.36 3.79 -22.12
C VAL A 71 -1.58 2.71 -21.36
N PRO A 72 -2.01 2.30 -20.15
CA PRO A 72 -1.45 1.16 -19.44
C PRO A 72 -1.58 -0.13 -20.25
N ARG A 73 -0.54 -0.96 -20.25
CA ARG A 73 -0.57 -2.30 -20.85
C ARG A 73 -1.39 -3.27 -20.02
N GLN A 74 -1.48 -3.03 -18.71
CA GLN A 74 -2.33 -3.80 -17.80
C GLN A 74 -3.78 -3.32 -17.89
N ALA A 75 -4.69 -4.26 -18.16
CA ALA A 75 -6.12 -3.96 -18.22
C ALA A 75 -6.67 -3.52 -16.85
N GLY A 76 -7.58 -2.54 -16.85
CA GLY A 76 -8.26 -2.06 -15.64
C GLY A 76 -7.46 -1.07 -14.78
N VAL A 77 -6.22 -0.73 -15.17
CA VAL A 77 -5.40 0.24 -14.43
C VAL A 77 -5.73 1.66 -14.85
N SER A 78 -5.90 2.54 -13.86
CA SER A 78 -6.09 3.98 -14.05
C SER A 78 -4.78 4.74 -13.84
N ILE A 79 -4.60 5.85 -14.55
CA ILE A 79 -3.41 6.72 -14.48
C ILE A 79 -3.81 8.19 -14.43
N GLY A 80 -2.90 9.04 -13.94
CA GLY A 80 -3.10 10.48 -13.88
C GLY A 80 -3.70 10.97 -12.57
N ASN A 81 -3.39 10.31 -11.46
CA ASN A 81 -3.77 10.74 -10.11
C ASN A 81 -3.34 12.21 -9.85
N ARG A 82 -4.23 13.00 -9.25
CA ARG A 82 -4.00 14.41 -8.87
C ARG A 82 -4.42 14.71 -7.43
N ASN A 83 -4.81 13.70 -6.66
CA ASN A 83 -5.38 13.89 -5.33
C ASN A 83 -4.29 13.89 -4.26
N ASP A 84 -3.44 12.86 -4.25
CA ASP A 84 -2.42 12.68 -3.22
C ASP A 84 -1.19 11.92 -3.76
N PHE A 85 -0.11 11.91 -3.00
CA PHE A 85 1.06 11.07 -3.24
C PHE A 85 0.70 9.59 -3.11
N SER A 86 1.27 8.76 -3.99
CA SER A 86 1.22 7.32 -3.78
C SER A 86 2.19 6.90 -2.67
N ALA A 87 2.00 5.69 -2.14
CA ALA A 87 2.99 5.09 -1.24
C ALA A 87 4.39 4.98 -1.89
N THR A 88 4.45 4.81 -3.22
CA THR A 88 5.73 4.75 -3.95
C THR A 88 6.35 6.13 -4.11
N ASP A 89 5.55 7.20 -4.25
CA ASP A 89 6.06 8.57 -4.28
C ASP A 89 6.73 8.94 -2.95
N ILE A 90 6.07 8.64 -1.83
CA ILE A 90 6.60 8.86 -0.48
C ILE A 90 7.89 8.05 -0.28
N LEU A 91 7.87 6.76 -0.62
CA LEU A 91 9.03 5.88 -0.52
C LEU A 91 10.22 6.39 -1.35
N LYS A 92 9.97 6.88 -2.56
CA LYS A 92 11.01 7.47 -3.43
C LYS A 92 11.62 8.70 -2.78
N ILE A 93 10.80 9.62 -2.25
CA ILE A 93 11.28 10.84 -1.58
C ILE A 93 12.13 10.47 -0.37
N ASN A 94 11.63 9.58 0.50
CA ASN A 94 12.35 9.17 1.70
C ASN A 94 13.69 8.49 1.37
N ARG A 95 13.73 7.62 0.36
CA ARG A 95 14.97 6.99 -0.12
C ARG A 95 15.96 8.00 -0.69
N TYR A 96 15.48 8.98 -1.46
CA TYR A 96 16.34 9.95 -2.13
C TYR A 96 16.96 10.97 -1.16
N TYR A 97 16.18 11.39 -0.17
CA TYR A 97 16.62 12.36 0.84
C TYR A 97 17.19 11.70 2.10
N GLU A 98 17.36 10.37 2.07
CA GLU A 98 17.84 9.59 3.22
C GLU A 98 17.06 9.94 4.49
N CYS A 99 15.74 10.13 4.34
CA CYS A 99 14.89 10.40 5.49
C CYS A 99 14.95 9.18 6.39
N GLU A 100 15.55 9.35 7.56
CA GLU A 100 15.42 8.40 8.64
C GLU A 100 13.94 8.19 8.90
N ASP A 101 13.53 6.92 9.03
CA ASP A 101 12.22 6.63 9.57
C ASP A 101 12.19 7.29 10.96
N THR A 102 11.56 8.46 11.06
CA THR A 102 11.16 9.06 12.33
C THR A 102 10.01 8.27 12.96
N THR A 103 9.94 6.96 12.67
CA THR A 103 9.47 6.00 13.63
C THR A 103 10.47 6.03 14.77
N GLU A 104 10.17 6.85 15.77
CA GLU A 104 10.61 6.54 17.12
C GLU A 104 10.41 5.03 17.33
N THR A 105 11.49 4.39 17.73
CA THR A 105 11.51 2.97 18.03
C THR A 105 10.70 2.74 19.30
N GLU A 106 9.41 2.45 19.12
CA GLU A 106 8.81 1.33 19.81
C GLU A 106 8.24 0.41 18.73
N GLY A 107 8.81 -0.80 18.64
CA GLY A 107 8.44 -1.75 17.60
C GLY A 107 6.98 -2.15 17.70
N ASP A 108 6.22 -1.92 16.63
CA ASP A 108 5.11 -2.78 16.25
C ASP A 108 4.85 -2.64 14.75
N GLU A 109 4.69 -3.78 14.09
CA GLU A 109 4.37 -3.90 12.67
C GLU A 109 2.94 -3.41 12.43
N THR A 110 2.73 -2.09 12.41
CA THR A 110 1.43 -1.51 12.06
C THR A 110 1.28 -1.45 10.54
N ASN A 111 1.04 -2.61 9.93
CA ASN A 111 0.46 -2.69 8.60
C ASN A 111 -0.97 -2.08 8.66
N PRO A 112 -1.26 -0.95 7.98
CA PRO A 112 -2.60 -0.36 7.99
C PRO A 112 -3.64 -1.18 7.21
N ASP A 113 -3.25 -2.32 6.62
CA ASP A 113 -4.04 -3.05 5.63
C ASP A 113 -4.30 -4.52 6.05
N CYS A 114 -4.48 -4.75 7.35
CA CYS A 114 -4.72 -6.08 7.92
C CYS A 114 -6.18 -6.32 8.31
N GLU A 115 -7.10 -5.98 7.40
CA GLU A 115 -8.54 -6.18 7.59
C GLU A 115 -9.07 -7.35 6.76
N GLU A 116 -9.94 -8.16 7.37
CA GLU A 116 -10.65 -9.24 6.71
C GLU A 116 -11.82 -8.67 5.91
N THR A 117 -11.88 -8.89 4.60
CA THR A 117 -12.96 -8.35 3.76
C THR A 117 -14.20 -9.25 3.71
N HIS A 118 -14.13 -10.45 4.30
CA HIS A 118 -15.24 -11.40 4.31
C HIS A 118 -15.40 -12.15 5.64
N PRO A 119 -16.63 -12.26 6.19
CA PRO A 119 -16.89 -12.91 7.48
C PRO A 119 -16.59 -14.43 7.53
N ASN A 120 -16.24 -15.04 6.40
CA ASN A 120 -15.96 -16.48 6.29
C ASN A 120 -14.47 -16.78 6.08
N CYS A 121 -13.60 -15.78 6.12
CA CYS A 121 -12.18 -15.94 5.89
C CYS A 121 -11.55 -17.01 6.77
N SER A 122 -11.91 -17.09 8.06
CA SER A 122 -11.40 -18.13 8.97
C SER A 122 -11.87 -19.53 8.57
N ALA A 123 -13.12 -19.66 8.11
CA ALA A 123 -13.68 -20.95 7.69
C ALA A 123 -13.10 -21.45 6.36
N TRP A 124 -12.72 -20.54 5.46
CA TRP A 124 -12.03 -20.84 4.21
C TRP A 124 -10.56 -21.16 4.43
N ALA A 125 -9.87 -20.39 5.27
CA ALA A 125 -8.51 -20.68 5.67
C ALA A 125 -8.40 -22.08 6.32
N ALA A 126 -9.34 -22.43 7.21
CA ALA A 126 -9.42 -23.77 7.82
C ALA A 126 -9.65 -24.90 6.79
N ARG A 127 -10.22 -24.59 5.61
CA ARG A 127 -10.40 -25.53 4.49
C ARG A 127 -9.20 -25.56 3.53
N GLY A 128 -8.13 -24.82 3.82
CA GLY A 128 -6.91 -24.78 3.03
C GLY A 128 -6.99 -23.83 1.83
N GLU A 129 -7.96 -22.90 1.80
CA GLU A 129 -8.13 -21.97 0.68
C GLU A 129 -6.94 -21.02 0.54
N CYS A 130 -6.19 -20.74 1.60
CA CYS A 130 -4.97 -19.92 1.52
C CYS A 130 -3.93 -20.53 0.56
N SER A 131 -3.90 -21.86 0.39
CA SER A 131 -3.01 -22.54 -0.55
C SER A 131 -3.69 -22.87 -1.89
N ARG A 132 -5.00 -23.13 -1.88
CA ARG A 132 -5.77 -23.51 -3.08
C ARG A 132 -6.23 -22.32 -3.92
N ASN A 133 -6.45 -21.18 -3.27
CA ASN A 133 -6.91 -19.94 -3.87
C ASN A 133 -6.16 -18.71 -3.31
N PRO A 134 -4.82 -18.69 -3.40
CA PRO A 134 -4.00 -17.62 -2.81
C PRO A 134 -4.29 -16.25 -3.44
N ALA A 135 -4.58 -16.20 -4.74
CA ALA A 135 -4.84 -14.94 -5.43
C ALA A 135 -6.04 -14.17 -4.86
N TRP A 136 -7.05 -14.90 -4.35
CA TRP A 136 -8.20 -14.29 -3.70
C TRP A 136 -8.00 -14.17 -2.19
N MET A 137 -7.50 -15.22 -1.54
CA MET A 137 -7.40 -15.30 -0.10
C MET A 137 -6.34 -14.38 0.52
N LEU A 138 -5.21 -14.15 -0.14
CA LEU A 138 -4.15 -13.30 0.40
C LEU A 138 -4.55 -11.81 0.52
N PRO A 139 -5.20 -11.19 -0.49
CA PRO A 139 -5.64 -9.80 -0.37
C PRO A 139 -6.98 -9.61 0.36
N ASN A 140 -7.83 -10.63 0.44
CA ASN A 140 -9.16 -10.53 1.07
C ASN A 140 -9.22 -11.12 2.47
N CYS A 141 -8.33 -12.06 2.77
CA CYS A 141 -8.28 -12.75 4.04
C CYS A 141 -6.88 -12.76 4.69
N PRO A 142 -6.23 -11.59 4.83
CA PRO A 142 -4.82 -11.52 5.15
C PRO A 142 -4.51 -11.98 6.59
N VAL A 143 -5.43 -11.79 7.54
CA VAL A 143 -5.29 -12.28 8.93
C VAL A 143 -5.41 -13.82 8.98
N SER A 144 -6.49 -14.37 8.41
CA SER A 144 -6.76 -15.81 8.40
C SER A 144 -5.72 -16.61 7.62
N CYS A 145 -5.09 -16.00 6.61
CA CYS A 145 -3.97 -16.58 5.87
C CYS A 145 -2.59 -16.21 6.40
N GLN A 146 -2.52 -15.62 7.60
CA GLN A 146 -1.27 -15.30 8.32
C GLN A 146 -0.32 -14.41 7.49
N GLN A 147 -0.87 -13.57 6.62
CA GLN A 147 -0.13 -12.59 5.84
C GLN A 147 0.18 -11.33 6.65
N CYS A 148 -0.61 -11.07 7.68
CA CYS A 148 -0.42 -9.96 8.61
C CYS A 148 -1.08 -10.28 9.95
N ARG A 149 -0.76 -9.47 10.96
CA ARG A 149 -1.46 -9.44 12.25
C ARG A 149 -2.26 -8.15 12.35
N PRO A 150 -3.52 -8.19 12.79
CA PRO A 150 -4.27 -6.97 12.98
C PRO A 150 -3.57 -6.15 14.07
N SER A 151 -3.26 -4.89 13.76
CA SER A 151 -2.65 -3.97 14.71
C SER A 151 -3.58 -3.80 15.90
N SER A 152 -3.13 -4.25 17.08
CA SER A 152 -3.89 -4.15 18.32
C SER A 152 -3.83 -2.73 18.86
N SER A 153 -4.32 -1.75 18.09
CA SER A 153 -4.34 -0.34 18.45
C SER A 153 -5.28 -0.02 19.63
N ASN A 154 -5.91 -1.02 20.25
CA ASN A 154 -6.71 -0.87 21.47
C ASN A 154 -6.61 -2.07 22.42
N CYS A 155 -5.45 -2.75 22.52
CA CYS A 155 -5.27 -3.69 23.64
C CYS A 155 -4.89 -2.94 24.91
N ALA A 156 -5.89 -2.34 25.53
CA ALA A 156 -5.79 -1.71 26.83
C ALA A 156 -6.74 -2.39 27.81
N ASP A 157 -6.44 -2.22 29.08
CA ASP A 157 -7.38 -2.51 30.15
C ASP A 157 -8.30 -1.32 30.36
N ASP A 158 -9.60 -1.55 30.34
CA ASP A 158 -10.64 -0.53 30.58
C ASP A 158 -10.79 -0.21 32.07
N ASN A 159 -10.11 -0.97 32.96
CA ASN A 159 -10.20 -0.80 34.41
C ASN A 159 -8.84 -0.86 35.09
N VAL A 160 -8.59 0.11 35.97
CA VAL A 160 -7.36 0.19 36.77
C VAL A 160 -7.09 -1.05 37.66
N ASN A 161 -8.12 -1.85 37.95
CA ASN A 161 -7.99 -3.08 38.74
C ASN A 161 -7.67 -4.34 37.92
N CYS A 162 -7.64 -4.26 36.59
CA CYS A 162 -7.45 -5.42 35.71
C CYS A 162 -6.19 -6.23 36.06
N ALA A 163 -5.07 -5.56 36.34
CA ALA A 163 -3.82 -6.25 36.72
C ALA A 163 -3.94 -7.05 38.03
N ARG A 164 -4.67 -6.50 39.00
CA ARG A 164 -4.93 -7.17 40.29
C ARG A 164 -5.86 -8.35 40.10
N TRP A 165 -6.92 -8.19 39.31
CA TRP A 165 -7.88 -9.26 39.03
C TRP A 165 -7.23 -10.40 38.23
N ALA A 166 -6.42 -10.08 37.23
CA ALA A 166 -5.65 -11.06 36.49
C ALA A 166 -4.69 -11.85 37.41
N SER A 167 -3.97 -11.16 38.29
CA SER A 167 -3.08 -11.78 39.29
C SER A 167 -3.82 -12.68 40.29
N ASN A 168 -5.10 -12.39 40.56
CA ASN A 168 -5.98 -13.22 41.39
C ASN A 168 -6.67 -14.37 40.62
N GLY A 169 -6.33 -14.56 39.34
CA GLY A 169 -6.82 -15.65 38.49
C GLY A 169 -8.16 -15.37 37.81
N GLU A 170 -8.62 -14.12 37.75
CA GLU A 170 -9.90 -13.77 37.13
C GLU A 170 -9.93 -14.02 35.62
N CYS A 171 -8.78 -14.05 34.93
CA CYS A 171 -8.72 -14.39 33.51
C CYS A 171 -9.29 -15.79 33.21
N THR A 172 -9.23 -16.71 34.18
CA THR A 172 -9.79 -18.07 34.08
C THR A 172 -11.15 -18.18 34.75
N ARG A 173 -11.36 -17.46 35.86
CA ARG A 173 -12.61 -17.54 36.66
C ARG A 173 -13.74 -16.68 36.10
N ASN A 174 -13.42 -15.57 35.45
CA ASN A 174 -14.35 -14.65 34.80
C ASN A 174 -13.87 -14.27 33.38
N PRO A 175 -13.75 -15.24 32.48
CA PRO A 175 -13.10 -15.05 31.19
C PRO A 175 -13.86 -14.10 30.27
N LEU A 176 -15.18 -13.99 30.38
CA LEU A 176 -15.97 -13.11 29.50
C LEU A 176 -15.67 -11.63 29.79
N TYR A 177 -15.83 -11.20 31.04
CA TYR A 177 -15.55 -9.81 31.41
C TYR A 177 -14.07 -9.48 31.22
N MET A 178 -13.18 -10.38 31.65
CA MET A 178 -11.74 -10.14 31.57
C MET A 178 -11.23 -10.08 30.13
N ARG A 179 -11.83 -10.85 29.19
CA ARG A 179 -11.47 -10.79 27.77
C ARG A 179 -12.10 -9.62 27.02
N THR A 180 -13.08 -8.93 27.59
CA THR A 180 -13.65 -7.74 26.97
C THR A 180 -13.00 -6.48 27.53
N SER A 181 -12.86 -6.39 28.85
CA SER A 181 -12.44 -5.17 29.55
C SER A 181 -11.02 -5.21 30.13
N CYS A 182 -10.37 -6.37 30.22
CA CYS A 182 -9.03 -6.53 30.77
C CYS A 182 -8.11 -7.30 29.81
N ARG A 183 -8.20 -6.95 28.53
CA ARG A 183 -7.59 -7.70 27.43
C ARG A 183 -6.07 -7.76 27.54
N GLN A 184 -5.47 -6.67 27.99
CA GLN A 184 -4.04 -6.56 28.18
C GLN A 184 -3.59 -7.39 29.40
N SER A 185 -4.23 -7.20 30.56
CA SER A 185 -3.93 -7.94 31.78
C SER A 185 -4.10 -9.45 31.67
N CYS A 186 -4.93 -9.93 30.74
CA CYS A 186 -5.13 -11.36 30.49
C CYS A 186 -4.37 -11.91 29.29
N ASN A 187 -3.52 -11.12 28.62
CA ASN A 187 -2.78 -11.51 27.42
C ASN A 187 -3.70 -12.13 26.35
N VAL A 188 -4.84 -11.48 26.11
CA VAL A 188 -5.82 -11.89 25.10
C VAL A 188 -5.95 -10.84 23.98
N CYS A 189 -4.95 -9.97 23.89
CA CYS A 189 -4.44 -9.50 22.61
C CYS A 189 -3.80 -10.71 21.88
#